data_AF-A0AAV4I6N0-F1
#
_entry.id   AF-A0AAV4I6N0-F1
#
_cell.length_a   1.000
_cell.length_b   1.000
_cell.length_c   1.000
_cell.angle_alpha   90.00
_cell.angle_beta   90.00
_cell.angle_gamma   90.00
#
_symmetry.space_group_name_H-M   'P 1'
#
loop_
_entity.id
_entity.type
_entity.pdbx_description
1 polymer ?
#
loop_
_entity_poly.entity_id
_entity_poly.type
_entity_poly.pdbx_seq_one_letter_code
_entity_poly.pdbx_strand_id
1 'polypeptide(L)'
;MPLANRTVLPSCLGRRAIAEDDQTEENSLTAVSHNAVLGTIIQLASLVRHADDIFCDLAEECQAVFEKADSINLRLHALGKKIEQLDSTEVTIRKFSLVVLPGQAKCSNCSENLMEVAALCFPGSAVHGWLVCPES
;
A
#
# COMPACT_ATOMS: atom_id res chain seq x y z
N MET A 1 48.84 -51.72 -18.18
CA MET A 1 47.54 -52.44 -18.11
C MET A 1 46.55 -51.68 -18.99
N PRO A 2 45.98 -52.29 -20.04
CA PRO A 2 45.03 -51.57 -20.89
C PRO A 2 43.68 -51.51 -20.17
N LEU A 3 43.16 -50.30 -19.94
CA LEU A 3 41.82 -50.10 -19.41
C LEU A 3 40.80 -50.43 -20.50
N ALA A 4 39.83 -51.28 -20.19
CA ALA A 4 38.74 -51.60 -21.11
C ALA A 4 37.99 -50.30 -21.48
N ASN A 5 37.89 -50.01 -22.78
CA ASN A 5 37.08 -48.90 -23.25
C ASN A 5 35.61 -49.24 -22.97
N ARG A 6 34.97 -48.50 -22.06
CA ARG A 6 33.55 -48.66 -21.72
C ARG A 6 32.80 -47.50 -22.33
N THR A 7 32.02 -47.77 -23.37
CA THR A 7 31.09 -46.79 -23.94
C THR A 7 29.77 -46.90 -23.19
N VAL A 8 29.36 -45.83 -22.51
CA VAL A 8 28.08 -45.77 -21.80
C VAL A 8 27.11 -44.95 -22.67
N LEU A 9 25.99 -45.55 -23.05
CA LEU A 9 24.94 -44.91 -23.83
C LEU A 9 23.69 -44.71 -22.96
N PRO A 10 23.00 -43.57 -23.09
CA PRO A 10 21.76 -43.32 -22.36
C PRO A 10 20.61 -44.14 -22.97
N SER A 11 19.99 -45.01 -22.15
CA SER A 11 18.91 -45.90 -22.59
C SER A 11 17.51 -45.31 -22.46
N CYS A 12 17.33 -44.25 -21.66
CA CYS A 12 16.03 -43.64 -21.36
C CYS A 12 16.14 -42.13 -21.48
N LEU A 13 15.77 -41.55 -22.62
CA LEU A 13 15.89 -40.11 -22.86
C LEU A 13 14.74 -39.28 -22.27
N GLY A 14 13.58 -39.89 -21.98
CA GLY A 14 12.38 -39.20 -21.48
C GLY A 14 11.66 -39.93 -20.34
N ARG A 15 10.74 -39.23 -19.66
CA ARG A 15 9.90 -39.81 -18.58
C ARG A 15 8.83 -40.79 -19.09
N ARG A 16 8.42 -40.68 -20.34
CA ARG A 16 7.37 -41.51 -20.96
C ARG A 16 7.99 -42.37 -22.05
N ALA A 17 7.62 -43.65 -22.08
CA ALA A 17 8.01 -44.55 -23.15
C ALA A 17 7.40 -44.08 -24.48
N ILE A 18 8.22 -44.08 -25.52
CA ILE A 18 7.79 -43.86 -26.89
C ILE A 18 7.34 -45.22 -27.43
N ALA A 19 6.35 -45.22 -28.34
CA ALA A 19 5.87 -46.46 -28.97
C ALA A 19 7.06 -47.24 -29.56
N GLU A 20 7.06 -48.56 -29.42
CA GLU A 20 8.19 -49.41 -29.83
C GLU A 20 8.55 -49.22 -31.31
N ASP A 21 7.55 -48.93 -32.14
CA ASP A 21 7.68 -48.66 -33.58
C ASP A 21 8.47 -47.38 -33.89
N ASP A 22 8.54 -46.43 -32.95
CA ASP A 22 9.17 -45.11 -33.07
C ASP A 22 10.40 -44.92 -32.16
N GLN A 23 10.87 -45.97 -31.48
CA GLN A 23 12.03 -45.95 -30.57
C GLN A 23 13.39 -45.90 -31.28
N THR A 24 13.54 -44.99 -32.24
CA THR A 24 14.87 -44.62 -32.76
C THR A 24 15.50 -43.56 -31.86
N GLU A 25 16.83 -43.58 -31.69
CA GLU A 25 17.56 -42.59 -30.87
C GLU A 25 17.21 -41.15 -31.27
N GLU A 26 17.16 -40.85 -32.57
CA GLU A 26 16.82 -39.51 -33.10
C GLU A 26 15.40 -39.05 -32.75
N ASN A 27 14.42 -39.95 -32.86
CA ASN A 27 13.02 -39.65 -32.53
C ASN A 27 12.86 -39.38 -31.03
N SER A 28 13.55 -40.17 -30.20
CA SER A 28 13.51 -40.00 -28.75
C SER A 28 14.15 -38.69 -28.28
N LEU A 29 15.26 -38.27 -28.89
CA LEU A 29 15.88 -36.98 -28.60
C LEU A 29 15.01 -35.80 -29.06
N THR A 30 14.41 -35.91 -30.25
CA THR A 30 13.49 -34.90 -30.78
C THR A 30 12.27 -34.73 -29.87
N ALA A 31 11.68 -35.84 -29.43
CA ALA A 31 10.54 -35.83 -28.51
C ALA A 31 10.88 -35.17 -27.17
N VAL A 32 12.05 -35.46 -26.59
CA VAL A 32 12.50 -34.84 -25.33
C VAL A 32 12.74 -33.35 -25.50
N SER A 33 13.35 -32.95 -26.62
CA SER A 33 13.60 -31.56 -26.95
C SER A 33 12.30 -30.77 -27.12
N HIS A 34 11.31 -31.31 -27.84
CA HIS A 34 9.99 -30.70 -27.98
C HIS A 34 9.25 -30.60 -26.64
N ASN A 35 9.32 -31.61 -25.79
CA ASN A 35 8.73 -31.57 -24.46
C ASN A 35 9.41 -30.50 -23.57
N ALA A 36 10.73 -30.35 -23.68
CA ALA A 36 11.46 -29.31 -22.97
C ALA A 36 11.00 -27.90 -23.41
N VAL A 37 10.89 -27.66 -24.72
CA VAL A 37 10.40 -26.39 -25.28
C VAL A 37 8.94 -26.12 -24.88
N LEU A 38 8.07 -27.12 -24.94
CA LEU A 38 6.69 -26.97 -24.49
C LEU A 38 6.62 -26.64 -23.00
N GLY A 39 7.44 -27.31 -22.19
CA GLY A 39 7.56 -27.05 -20.77
C GLY A 39 8.01 -25.62 -20.48
N THR A 40 9.02 -25.11 -21.19
CA THR A 40 9.46 -23.71 -21.01
C THR A 40 8.40 -22.71 -21.44
N ILE A 41 7.67 -22.95 -22.53
CA ILE A 41 6.56 -22.10 -22.95
C ILE A 41 5.46 -22.03 -21.88
N ILE A 42 5.07 -23.17 -21.31
CA ILE A 42 4.05 -23.22 -20.25
C ILE A 42 4.54 -22.49 -18.98
N GLN A 43 5.81 -22.70 -18.60
CA GLN A 43 6.41 -21.99 -17.46
C GLN A 43 6.42 -20.47 -17.69
N LEU A 44 6.79 -20.03 -18.89
CA LEU A 44 6.77 -18.61 -19.26
C LEU A 44 5.34 -18.04 -19.25
N ALA A 45 4.35 -18.79 -19.75
CA ALA A 45 2.95 -18.37 -19.70
C ALA A 45 2.47 -18.19 -18.24
N SER A 46 2.84 -19.10 -17.34
CA SER A 46 2.55 -18.96 -15.91
C SER A 46 3.23 -17.75 -15.29
N LEU A 47 4.48 -17.46 -15.70
CA LEU A 47 5.21 -16.30 -15.22
C LEU A 47 4.59 -14.98 -15.70
N VAL A 48 4.17 -14.92 -16.96
CA VAL A 48 3.47 -13.75 -17.51
C VAL A 48 2.15 -13.52 -16.76
N ARG A 49 1.37 -14.57 -16.51
CA ARG A 49 0.12 -14.44 -15.75
C ARG A 49 0.36 -13.92 -14.33
N HIS A 50 1.41 -14.42 -13.67
CA HIS A 50 1.77 -13.93 -12.35
C HIS A 50 2.25 -12.47 -12.36
N ALA A 51 2.99 -12.07 -13.39
CA ALA A 51 3.40 -10.67 -13.55
C ALA A 51 2.18 -9.75 -13.77
N ASP A 52 1.21 -10.20 -14.57
CA ASP A 52 -0.04 -9.47 -14.82
C ASP A 52 -0.82 -9.25 -13.51
N ASP A 53 -0.99 -10.30 -12.70
CA ASP A 53 -1.64 -10.21 -11.38
C ASP A 53 -0.95 -9.13 -10.50
N ILE A 54 0.39 -9.13 -10.41
CA ILE A 54 1.16 -8.14 -9.63
C ILE A 54 0.96 -6.72 -10.17
N PHE A 55 0.99 -6.53 -11.49
CA PHE A 55 0.85 -5.22 -12.09
C PHE A 55 -0.59 -4.69 -12.00
N CYS A 56 -1.60 -5.55 -12.03
CA CYS A 56 -2.98 -5.18 -11.76
C CYS A 56 -3.14 -4.69 -10.32
N ASP A 57 -2.69 -5.47 -9.33
CA ASP A 57 -2.76 -5.06 -7.92
C ASP A 57 -2.03 -3.74 -7.67
N LEU A 58 -0.84 -3.57 -8.27
CA LEU A 58 -0.08 -2.32 -8.17
C LEU A 58 -0.82 -1.13 -8.81
N ALA A 59 -1.45 -1.34 -9.97
CA ALA A 59 -2.19 -0.29 -10.65
C ALA A 59 -3.41 0.17 -9.83
N GLU A 60 -4.12 -0.78 -9.19
CA GLU A 60 -5.24 -0.48 -8.30
C GLU A 60 -4.79 0.36 -7.10
N GLU A 61 -3.70 -0.03 -6.44
CA GLU A 61 -3.14 0.72 -5.31
C GLU A 61 -2.63 2.11 -5.72
N CYS A 62 -1.94 2.21 -6.87
CA CYS A 62 -1.51 3.49 -7.42
C CYS A 62 -2.70 4.41 -7.72
N GLN A 63 -3.79 3.87 -8.26
CA GLN A 63 -5.02 4.62 -8.52
C GLN A 63 -5.64 5.14 -7.20
N ALA A 64 -5.72 4.30 -6.17
CA ALA A 64 -6.22 4.70 -4.87
C ALA A 64 -5.37 5.82 -4.22
N VAL A 65 -4.04 5.76 -4.39
CA VAL A 65 -3.13 6.83 -3.95
C VAL A 65 -3.35 8.11 -4.76
N PHE A 66 -3.53 8.00 -6.08
CA PHE A 66 -3.78 9.14 -6.95
C PHE A 66 -5.07 9.88 -6.56
N GLU A 67 -6.16 9.17 -6.32
CA GLU A 67 -7.44 9.77 -5.89
C GLU A 67 -7.32 10.49 -4.54
N LYS A 68 -6.58 9.91 -3.59
CA LYS A 68 -6.28 10.58 -2.30
C LYS A 68 -5.45 11.84 -2.50
N ALA A 69 -4.43 11.77 -3.35
CA ALA A 69 -3.58 12.91 -3.66
C ALA A 69 -4.38 14.04 -4.32
N ASP A 70 -5.29 13.71 -5.25
CA ASP A 70 -6.16 14.69 -5.90
C ASP A 70 -7.10 15.37 -4.90
N SER A 71 -7.74 14.60 -4.02
CA SER A 71 -8.56 15.13 -2.92
C SER A 71 -7.77 16.09 -2.01
N ILE A 72 -6.52 15.74 -1.67
CA ILE A 72 -5.63 16.62 -0.90
C ILE A 72 -5.27 17.88 -1.69
N ASN A 73 -4.96 17.77 -2.98
CA ASN A 73 -4.66 18.91 -3.84
C ASN A 73 -5.83 19.88 -3.94
N LEU A 74 -7.07 19.38 -4.06
CA LEU A 74 -8.28 20.20 -4.06
C LEU A 74 -8.43 20.95 -2.72
N ARG A 75 -8.20 20.27 -1.59
CA ARG A 75 -8.23 20.90 -0.26
C ARG A 75 -7.14 21.95 -0.09
N LEU A 76 -5.94 21.68 -0.59
CA LEU A 76 -4.83 22.64 -0.59
C LEU A 76 -5.18 23.88 -1.41
N HIS A 77 -5.75 23.72 -2.60
CA HIS A 77 -6.20 24.85 -3.41
C HIS A 77 -7.27 25.69 -2.71
N ALA A 78 -8.26 25.03 -2.09
CA ALA A 78 -9.30 25.72 -1.34
C ALA A 78 -8.73 26.48 -0.12
N LEU A 79 -7.75 25.89 0.58
CA LEU A 79 -7.04 26.54 1.68
C LEU A 79 -6.17 27.70 1.19
N GLY A 80 -5.42 27.54 0.10
CA GLY A 80 -4.61 28.60 -0.50
C GLY A 80 -5.45 29.84 -0.83
N LYS A 81 -6.60 29.63 -1.49
CA LYS A 81 -7.54 30.73 -1.77
C LYS A 81 -8.05 31.41 -0.49
N LYS A 82 -8.35 30.64 0.56
CA LYS A 82 -8.77 31.22 1.85
C LYS A 82 -7.64 32.01 2.51
N ILE A 83 -6.40 31.53 2.44
CA ILE A 83 -5.22 32.21 2.99
C ILE A 83 -5.00 33.53 2.25
N GLU A 84 -5.11 33.54 0.93
CA GLU A 84 -5.01 34.78 0.12
C GLU A 84 -6.11 35.80 0.45
N GLN A 85 -7.29 35.33 0.86
CA GLN A 85 -8.41 36.19 1.25
C GLN A 85 -8.31 36.74 2.69
N LEU A 86 -7.39 36.24 3.52
CA LEU A 86 -7.24 36.70 4.89
C LEU A 86 -6.44 38.01 4.91
N ASP A 87 -7.14 39.13 5.09
CA ASP A 87 -6.53 40.44 5.35
C ASP A 87 -6.34 40.65 6.86
N SER A 88 -5.08 40.79 7.29
CA SER A 88 -4.72 40.99 8.70
C SER A 88 -5.20 42.32 9.28
N THR A 89 -5.60 43.28 8.45
CA THR A 89 -6.10 44.58 8.88
C THR A 89 -7.60 44.59 9.19
N GLU A 90 -8.39 43.70 8.57
CA GLU A 90 -9.82 43.55 8.82
C GLU A 90 -10.17 42.53 9.91
N VAL A 91 -9.22 41.66 10.28
CA VAL A 91 -9.46 40.61 11.30
C VAL A 91 -9.54 41.22 12.69
N THR A 92 -10.77 41.42 13.19
CA THR A 92 -11.03 41.85 14.57
C THR A 92 -10.74 40.70 15.54
N ILE A 93 -9.63 40.79 16.26
CA ILE A 93 -9.35 39.91 17.40
C ILE A 93 -10.38 40.25 18.48
N ARG A 94 -11.29 39.33 18.79
CA ARG A 94 -12.18 39.48 19.94
C ARG A 94 -11.31 39.55 21.18
N LYS A 95 -11.25 40.72 21.82
CA LYS A 95 -10.70 40.85 23.18
C LYS A 95 -11.61 40.05 24.11
N PHE A 96 -11.28 38.79 24.33
CA PHE A 96 -11.88 38.01 25.41
C PHE A 96 -11.39 38.63 26.72
N SER A 97 -12.29 39.29 27.44
CA SER A 97 -12.05 39.60 28.85
C SER A 97 -12.03 38.27 29.59
N LEU A 98 -10.86 37.91 30.11
CA LEU A 98 -10.68 36.72 30.94
C LEU A 98 -11.49 36.90 32.23
N VAL A 99 -12.72 36.40 32.25
CA VAL A 99 -13.49 36.31 33.50
C VAL A 99 -13.22 34.94 34.07
N VAL A 100 -12.37 34.89 35.09
CA VAL A 100 -12.07 33.66 35.84
C VAL A 100 -13.30 33.32 36.68
N LEU A 101 -14.05 32.29 36.27
CA LEU A 101 -15.09 31.68 37.08
C LEU A 101 -14.57 30.37 37.68
N PRO A 102 -14.81 30.09 38.97
CA PRO A 102 -14.46 28.80 39.55
C PRO A 102 -15.45 27.74 39.04
N GLY A 103 -14.97 26.79 38.23
CA GLY A 103 -15.78 25.69 37.71
C GLY A 103 -14.93 24.46 37.38
N GLN A 104 -15.43 23.27 37.71
CA GLN A 104 -14.77 22.00 37.42
C GLN A 104 -15.08 21.54 35.99
N ALA A 105 -14.05 21.32 35.18
CA ALA A 105 -14.18 20.67 33.87
C ALA A 105 -13.48 19.30 33.90
N LYS A 106 -14.11 18.29 33.29
CA LYS A 106 -13.53 16.94 33.14
C LYS A 106 -12.87 16.82 31.77
N CYS A 107 -11.58 16.48 31.75
CA CYS A 107 -10.83 16.17 30.55
C CYS A 107 -11.20 14.77 30.04
N SER A 108 -11.49 14.62 28.74
CA SER A 108 -11.90 13.34 28.15
C SER A 108 -10.75 12.34 27.96
N ASN A 109 -9.50 12.73 28.22
CA ASN A 109 -8.32 11.89 27.95
C ASN A 109 -7.28 11.82 29.08
N CYS A 110 -7.59 12.31 30.29
CA CYS A 110 -6.71 12.21 31.47
C CYS A 110 -7.49 11.73 32.70
N SER A 111 -7.02 10.68 33.38
CA SER A 111 -7.64 10.10 34.59
C SER A 111 -7.20 10.78 35.88
N GLU A 112 -6.66 12.00 35.83
CA GLU A 112 -6.22 12.74 37.02
C GLU A 112 -6.90 14.11 37.06
N ASN A 113 -7.64 14.33 38.16
CA ASN A 113 -8.33 15.58 38.42
C ASN A 113 -7.31 16.66 38.79
N LEU A 114 -6.78 17.40 37.81
CA LEU A 114 -6.13 18.66 38.10
C LEU A 114 -7.18 19.78 38.19
N MET A 115 -7.26 20.38 39.38
CA MET A 115 -8.05 21.57 39.66
C MET A 115 -7.48 22.81 38.96
N GLU A 116 -8.39 23.77 38.73
CA GLU A 116 -8.18 25.09 38.12
C GLU A 116 -8.27 25.12 36.58
N VAL A 117 -9.50 24.97 36.07
CA VAL A 117 -9.82 25.22 34.66
C VAL A 117 -10.58 26.54 34.56
N ALA A 118 -9.99 27.53 33.89
CA ALA A 118 -10.70 28.74 33.52
C ALA A 118 -11.73 28.40 32.43
N ALA A 119 -13.01 28.28 32.83
CA ALA A 119 -14.10 28.04 31.89
C ALA A 119 -14.47 29.35 31.17
N LEU A 120 -14.34 29.38 29.83
CA LEU A 120 -14.82 30.47 28.99
C LEU A 120 -16.34 30.37 28.87
N CYS A 121 -17.08 31.27 29.53
CA CYS A 121 -18.53 31.35 29.43
C CYS A 121 -18.91 32.14 28.17
N PHE A 122 -19.45 31.47 27.15
CA PHE A 122 -20.01 32.11 25.95
C PHE A 122 -21.46 32.53 26.19
N PRO A 123 -21.83 33.82 26.08
CA PRO A 123 -23.24 34.19 26.00
C PRO A 123 -23.77 33.81 24.62
N GLY A 124 -24.57 32.74 24.55
CA GLY A 124 -25.46 32.47 23.40
C GLY A 124 -25.08 31.34 22.44
N SER A 125 -24.10 30.49 22.73
CA SER A 125 -23.85 29.30 21.89
C SER A 125 -23.31 28.11 22.69
N ALA A 126 -24.03 26.99 22.62
CA ALA A 126 -23.56 25.69 23.07
C ALA A 126 -22.45 25.20 22.13
N VAL A 127 -21.21 25.66 22.36
CA VAL A 127 -20.04 25.14 21.68
C VAL A 127 -19.28 24.28 22.69
N HIS A 128 -19.23 22.98 22.46
CA HIS A 128 -18.34 22.08 23.20
C HIS A 128 -16.90 22.49 22.88
N GLY A 129 -16.26 23.17 23.82
CA GLY A 129 -14.85 23.53 23.75
C GLY A 129 -13.99 22.30 23.99
N TRP A 130 -13.13 21.96 23.03
CA TRP A 130 -12.07 20.98 23.21
C TRP A 130 -10.86 21.69 23.82
N LEU A 131 -10.39 21.23 24.99
CA LEU A 131 -9.09 21.65 25.53
C LEU A 131 -8.00 20.88 24.79
N VAL A 132 -7.10 21.60 24.12
CA VAL A 132 -5.80 21.06 23.69
C VAL A 132 -4.82 21.31 24.83
N CYS A 133 -4.23 20.24 25.36
CA CYS A 133 -3.17 20.34 26.38
C CYS A 133 -1.93 21.03 25.78
N PRO A 134 -1.30 21.99 26.48
CA PRO A 134 0.04 22.41 26.10
C PRO A 134 1.01 21.25 26.39
N GLU A 135 1.77 20.85 25.36
CA GLU A 135 2.86 19.88 25.47
C GLU A 135 3.87 20.31 26.54
N SER A 136 4.21 19.35 27.41
CA SER A 136 5.31 19.40 28.37
C SER A 136 6.65 19.24 27.69
#